data_AF-A0A6M3K2W6-F1
#
_entry.id   AF-A0A6M3K2W6-F1
#
_cell.length_a   1.000
_cell.length_b   1.000
_cell.length_c   1.000
_cell.angle_alpha   90.00
_cell.angle_beta   90.00
_cell.angle_gamma   90.00
#
_symmetry.space_group_name_H-M   'P 1'
#
loop_
_entity.id
_entity.type
_entity.pdbx_description
1 polymer ?
#
loop_
_entity_poly.entity_id
_entity_poly.type
_entity_poly.pdbx_seq_one_letter_code
_entity_poly.pdbx_strand_id
1 'polypeptide(L)'
;MEYHKIETLFERDEKTHKLKEPLVLRNPAYDLIKKWQFTEKIDGTNIRCIWNNSTMTFAGRTDKAQLPANLVKRLYEILSPEKFLSVFPDCGAVIYGEGYGAGIQKGGLYSPTQDFAVFDVLVDGRWWLNWENTVDVAQKLGLQTVPFIIEAALDTMTIMVKLGFPSHLGTAIAEGVVGRTSEPLFDKRGHRLIIKLKTRDFATL
;
A
#
# COMPACT_ATOMS: atom_id res chain seq x y z
N MET A 1 -1.53 -5.85 -13.87
CA MET A 1 -2.85 -5.25 -13.52
C MET A 1 -2.64 -3.94 -12.79
N GLU A 2 -3.40 -2.88 -13.09
CA GLU A 2 -3.35 -1.62 -12.31
C GLU A 2 -3.74 -1.86 -10.85
N TYR A 3 -3.15 -1.09 -9.92
CA TYR A 3 -3.53 -1.21 -8.52
C TYR A 3 -4.84 -0.45 -8.26
N HIS A 4 -5.79 -1.11 -7.61
CA HIS A 4 -7.09 -0.52 -7.34
C HIS A 4 -6.96 0.71 -6.43
N LYS A 5 -7.88 1.67 -6.60
CA LYS A 5 -7.94 2.81 -5.68
C LYS A 5 -8.51 2.33 -4.35
N ILE A 6 -7.75 2.52 -3.27
CA ILE A 6 -8.24 2.24 -1.92
C ILE A 6 -9.18 3.37 -1.48
N GLU A 7 -10.35 3.02 -0.97
CA GLU A 7 -11.34 3.96 -0.46
C GLU A 7 -11.01 4.44 0.96
N THR A 8 -11.38 5.67 1.29
CA THR A 8 -11.32 6.15 2.67
C THR A 8 -12.38 5.44 3.51
N LEU A 9 -12.07 5.16 4.78
CA LEU A 9 -12.97 4.42 5.67
C LEU A 9 -14.35 5.09 5.81
N PHE A 10 -14.36 6.40 6.00
CA PHE A 10 -15.57 7.17 6.24
C PHE A 10 -16.07 7.94 5.02
N GLU A 11 -17.37 8.22 5.03
CA GLU A 11 -18.03 9.11 4.09
C GLU A 11 -17.57 10.56 4.25
N ARG A 12 -17.70 11.30 3.14
CA ARG A 12 -17.39 12.72 3.09
C ARG A 12 -18.63 13.52 2.70
N ASP A 13 -18.71 14.73 3.22
CA ASP A 13 -19.67 15.72 2.74
C ASP A 13 -19.35 16.10 1.29
N GLU A 14 -20.37 16.14 0.43
CA GLU A 14 -20.18 16.32 -1.01
C GLU A 14 -19.72 17.73 -1.38
N LYS A 15 -20.06 18.74 -0.56
CA LYS A 15 -19.74 20.15 -0.82
C LYS A 15 -18.36 20.51 -0.31
N THR A 16 -18.02 20.08 0.90
CA THR A 16 -16.79 20.45 1.60
C THR A 16 -15.67 19.42 1.42
N HIS A 17 -16.00 18.21 0.96
CA HIS A 17 -15.11 17.05 0.91
C HIS A 17 -14.46 16.67 2.25
N LYS A 18 -14.92 17.24 3.37
CA LYS A 18 -14.51 16.84 4.73
C LYS A 18 -15.22 15.54 5.14
N LEU A 19 -14.69 14.85 6.14
CA LEU A 19 -15.40 13.71 6.73
C LEU A 19 -16.73 14.20 7.31
N LYS A 20 -17.80 13.40 7.18
CA LYS A 20 -19.09 13.73 7.80
C LYS A 20 -18.97 13.70 9.33
N GLU A 21 -19.74 14.55 9.99
CA GLU A 21 -19.95 14.51 11.44
C GLU A 21 -21.44 14.28 11.72
N PRO A 22 -21.81 13.17 12.40
CA PRO A 22 -20.94 12.10 12.92
C PRO A 22 -20.25 11.28 11.82
N LEU A 23 -19.17 10.57 12.17
CA LEU A 23 -18.46 9.67 11.24
C LEU A 23 -19.39 8.53 10.80
N VAL A 24 -19.47 8.32 9.48
CA VAL A 24 -20.28 7.25 8.86
C VAL A 24 -19.38 6.36 8.03
N LEU A 25 -19.41 5.04 8.25
CA LEU A 25 -18.67 4.08 7.44
C LEU A 25 -19.19 4.11 6.00
N ARG A 26 -18.26 4.17 5.05
CA ARG A 26 -18.60 4.19 3.62
C ARG A 26 -19.14 2.85 3.11
N ASN A 27 -18.75 1.76 3.76
CA ASN A 27 -19.25 0.43 3.49
C ASN A 27 -19.58 -0.25 4.83
N PRO A 28 -20.86 -0.57 5.10
CA PRO A 28 -21.26 -1.25 6.33
C PRO A 28 -20.58 -2.61 6.53
N ALA A 29 -20.14 -3.28 5.46
CA ALA A 29 -19.43 -4.55 5.57
C ALA A 29 -18.10 -4.43 6.32
N TYR A 30 -17.51 -3.24 6.41
CA TYR A 30 -16.28 -3.02 7.16
C TYR A 30 -16.47 -3.26 8.67
N ASP A 31 -17.67 -3.02 9.20
CA ASP A 31 -18.02 -3.23 10.61
C ASP A 31 -18.18 -4.70 10.97
N LEU A 32 -18.41 -5.56 9.97
CA LEU A 32 -18.50 -7.01 10.16
C LEU A 32 -17.12 -7.64 10.46
N ILE A 33 -16.04 -6.92 10.17
CA ILE A 33 -14.65 -7.37 10.32
C ILE A 33 -14.12 -6.88 11.67
N LYS A 34 -13.94 -7.82 12.60
CA LYS A 34 -13.50 -7.51 13.98
C LYS A 34 -12.07 -7.00 14.08
N LYS A 35 -11.19 -7.47 13.21
CA LYS A 35 -9.76 -7.15 13.24
C LYS A 35 -9.21 -6.93 11.84
N TRP A 36 -8.34 -5.93 11.74
CA TRP A 36 -7.66 -5.52 10.53
C TRP A 36 -6.16 -5.48 10.78
N GLN A 37 -5.39 -5.91 9.80
CA GLN A 37 -3.94 -5.73 9.76
C GLN A 37 -3.63 -4.37 9.15
N PHE A 38 -2.97 -3.50 9.90
CA PHE A 38 -2.61 -2.16 9.47
C PHE A 38 -1.11 -2.05 9.17
N THR A 39 -0.81 -1.48 8.01
CA THR A 39 0.54 -1.03 7.67
C THR A 39 0.56 0.48 7.50
N GLU A 40 1.74 1.06 7.66
CA GLU A 40 1.93 2.48 7.39
C GLU A 40 1.58 2.80 5.93
N LYS A 41 0.87 3.90 5.72
CA LYS A 41 0.70 4.49 4.40
C LYS A 41 1.85 5.46 4.17
N ILE A 42 2.77 5.08 3.29
CA ILE A 42 3.88 5.95 2.85
C ILE A 42 3.35 6.94 1.80
N ASP A 43 3.80 8.19 1.88
CA ASP A 43 3.50 9.25 0.90
C ASP A 43 4.59 9.29 -0.19
N GLY A 44 4.43 8.47 -1.23
CA GLY A 44 5.38 8.36 -2.32
C GLY A 44 4.68 8.27 -3.68
N THR A 45 5.11 7.31 -4.50
CA THR A 45 4.47 6.97 -5.77
C THR A 45 4.29 5.47 -5.88
N ASN A 46 3.11 5.04 -6.32
CA ASN A 46 2.82 3.63 -6.51
C ASN A 46 3.63 3.07 -7.69
N ILE A 47 4.30 1.95 -7.45
CA ILE A 47 5.08 1.18 -8.43
C ILE A 47 4.56 -0.25 -8.49
N ARG A 48 4.51 -0.78 -9.71
CA ARG A 48 4.26 -2.18 -10.04
C ARG A 48 5.54 -2.77 -10.61
N CYS A 49 6.10 -3.77 -9.93
CA CYS A 49 7.14 -4.63 -10.50
C CYS A 49 6.46 -5.88 -11.05
N ILE A 50 6.46 -6.03 -12.37
CA ILE A 50 5.67 -7.02 -13.09
C ILE A 50 6.60 -8.10 -13.62
N TRP A 51 6.32 -9.34 -13.23
CA TRP A 51 6.94 -10.55 -13.74
C TRP A 51 5.95 -11.32 -14.60
N ASN A 52 6.28 -11.52 -15.86
CA ASN A 52 5.46 -12.29 -16.79
C ASN A 52 6.32 -12.86 -17.90
N ASN A 53 6.14 -14.14 -18.24
CA ASN A 53 6.88 -14.82 -19.33
C ASN A 53 8.40 -14.54 -19.28
N SER A 54 9.00 -14.76 -18.11
CA SER A 54 10.42 -14.51 -17.83
C SER A 54 10.90 -13.06 -18.05
N THR A 55 9.98 -12.10 -18.12
CA THR A 55 10.26 -10.69 -18.37
C THR A 55 9.87 -9.88 -17.16
N MET A 56 10.82 -9.06 -16.68
CA MET A 56 10.61 -8.09 -15.61
C MET A 56 10.39 -6.70 -16.20
N THR A 57 9.29 -6.05 -15.81
CA THR A 57 8.98 -4.66 -16.22
C THR A 57 8.50 -3.84 -15.02
N PHE A 58 8.61 -2.52 -15.14
CA PHE A 58 8.14 -1.57 -14.12
C PHE A 58 7.07 -0.65 -14.69
N ALA A 59 6.02 -0.39 -13.92
CA ALA A 59 4.97 0.56 -14.27
C ALA A 59 4.51 1.35 -13.04
N GLY A 60 3.93 2.55 -13.24
CA GLY A 60 3.31 3.30 -12.14
C GLY A 60 1.92 2.77 -11.80
N ARG A 61 1.12 3.49 -10.99
CA ARG A 61 -0.25 3.08 -10.62
C ARG A 61 -1.12 2.70 -11.82
N THR A 62 -1.03 3.50 -12.87
CA THR A 62 -1.69 3.28 -14.16
C THR A 62 -0.66 3.02 -15.25
N ASP A 63 -1.07 2.41 -16.36
CA ASP A 63 -0.15 2.08 -17.47
C ASP A 63 0.40 3.35 -18.16
N LYS A 64 -0.29 4.49 -18.00
CA LYS A 64 0.13 5.80 -18.52
C LYS A 64 1.03 6.60 -17.57
N ALA A 65 1.21 6.13 -16.34
CA ALA A 65 1.97 6.87 -15.33
C ALA A 65 3.47 6.87 -15.68
N GLN A 66 4.07 8.05 -15.69
CA GLN A 66 5.52 8.19 -15.89
C GLN A 66 6.26 7.89 -14.59
N LEU A 67 7.34 7.12 -14.70
CA LEU A 67 8.18 6.75 -13.56
C LEU A 67 9.36 7.72 -13.42
N PRO A 68 9.70 8.17 -12.20
CA PRO A 68 10.93 8.94 -11.97
C PRO A 68 12.16 8.13 -12.38
N ALA A 69 13.04 8.70 -13.21
CA ALA A 69 14.19 7.99 -13.78
C ALA A 69 15.14 7.44 -12.71
N ASN A 70 15.39 8.19 -11.63
CA ASN A 70 16.24 7.76 -10.51
C ASN A 70 15.63 6.54 -9.77
N LEU A 71 14.31 6.50 -9.66
CA LEU A 71 13.61 5.38 -9.03
C LEU A 71 13.68 4.14 -9.91
N VAL A 72 13.53 4.29 -11.23
CA VAL A 72 13.69 3.19 -12.19
C VAL A 72 15.11 2.62 -12.10
N LYS A 73 16.13 3.49 -12.07
CA LYS A 73 17.52 3.06 -11.87
C LYS A 73 17.67 2.26 -10.58
N ARG A 74 17.14 2.77 -9.47
CA ARG A 74 17.15 2.08 -8.18
C ARG A 74 16.48 0.71 -8.24
N LEU A 75 15.32 0.59 -8.90
CA LEU A 75 14.60 -0.68 -9.05
C LEU A 75 15.44 -1.73 -9.79
N TYR A 76 16.14 -1.34 -10.86
CA TYR A 76 17.07 -2.24 -11.57
C TYR A 76 18.33 -2.61 -10.75
N GLU A 77 18.72 -1.80 -9.78
CA GLU A 77 19.83 -2.13 -8.87
C GLU A 77 19.45 -3.20 -7.83
N ILE A 78 18.19 -3.20 -7.38
CA ILE A 78 17.74 -4.09 -6.28
C ILE A 78 16.99 -5.33 -6.75
N LEU A 79 16.42 -5.31 -7.97
CA LEU A 79 15.66 -6.41 -8.55
C LEU A 79 16.32 -6.94 -9.82
N SER A 80 16.17 -8.24 -10.05
CA SER A 80 16.65 -8.89 -11.26
C SER A 80 15.69 -10.00 -11.71
N PRO A 81 15.66 -10.34 -13.02
CA PRO A 81 14.86 -11.45 -13.53
C PRO A 81 15.13 -12.79 -12.82
N GLU A 82 16.38 -13.05 -12.42
CA GLU A 82 16.77 -14.30 -11.76
C GLU A 82 16.11 -14.43 -10.37
N LYS A 83 16.04 -13.33 -9.61
CA LYS A 83 15.32 -13.30 -8.33
C LYS A 83 13.82 -13.53 -8.53
N PHE A 84 13.24 -12.95 -9.58
CA PHE A 84 11.84 -13.19 -9.88
C PHE A 84 11.57 -14.63 -10.30
N LEU A 85 12.43 -15.21 -11.14
CA LEU A 85 12.32 -16.60 -11.56
C LEU A 85 12.45 -17.58 -10.40
N SER A 86 13.32 -17.30 -9.41
CA SER A 86 13.47 -18.17 -8.24
C SER A 86 12.26 -18.14 -7.30
N VAL A 87 11.54 -17.00 -7.24
CA VAL A 87 10.34 -16.85 -6.40
C VAL A 87 9.07 -17.28 -7.14
N PHE A 88 8.99 -17.04 -8.44
CA PHE A 88 7.84 -17.33 -9.31
C PHE A 88 8.28 -18.12 -10.54
N PRO A 89 8.65 -19.42 -10.38
CA PRO A 89 9.19 -20.23 -11.46
C PRO A 89 8.17 -20.52 -12.57
N ASP A 90 6.91 -20.74 -12.18
CA ASP A 90 5.85 -21.25 -13.06
C ASP A 90 4.62 -20.33 -13.13
N CYS A 91 4.71 -19.11 -12.60
CA CYS A 91 3.59 -18.18 -12.52
C CYS A 91 4.01 -16.73 -12.78
N GLY A 92 3.04 -15.93 -13.23
CA GLY A 92 3.21 -14.48 -13.33
C GLY A 92 2.94 -13.82 -11.97
N ALA A 93 3.57 -12.69 -11.71
CA ALA A 93 3.34 -11.94 -10.48
C ALA A 93 3.41 -10.43 -10.70
N VAL A 94 2.70 -9.69 -9.86
CA VAL A 94 2.85 -8.25 -9.73
C VAL A 94 3.14 -7.94 -8.27
N ILE A 95 4.31 -7.37 -8.01
CA ILE A 95 4.68 -6.83 -6.71
C ILE A 95 4.30 -5.36 -6.71
N TYR A 96 3.41 -4.99 -5.79
CA TYR A 96 2.99 -3.62 -5.58
C TYR A 96 3.76 -3.04 -4.41
N GLY A 97 4.29 -1.85 -4.60
CA GLY A 97 4.96 -1.14 -3.52
C GLY A 97 4.98 0.36 -3.75
N GLU A 98 5.45 1.06 -2.74
CA GLU A 98 5.60 2.50 -2.77
C GLU A 98 7.06 2.81 -3.10
N GLY A 99 7.28 3.55 -4.19
CA GLY A 99 8.53 4.27 -4.42
C GLY A 99 8.54 5.54 -3.59
N TYR A 100 9.53 5.71 -2.73
CA TYR A 100 9.63 6.84 -1.80
C TYR A 100 11.06 7.36 -1.72
N GLY A 101 11.29 8.45 -0.99
CA GLY A 101 12.61 9.06 -0.80
C GLY A 101 12.75 10.43 -1.43
N ALA A 102 13.94 11.03 -1.31
CA ALA A 102 14.21 12.38 -1.78
C ALA A 102 13.86 12.59 -3.27
N GLY A 103 13.15 13.69 -3.55
CA GLY A 103 12.66 14.02 -4.89
C GLY A 103 11.33 13.35 -5.29
N ILE A 104 10.72 12.53 -4.43
CA ILE A 104 9.37 11.97 -4.64
C ILE A 104 8.45 12.51 -3.55
N GLN A 105 7.50 13.38 -3.90
CA GLN A 105 6.55 13.99 -2.95
C GLN A 105 7.26 14.54 -1.68
N LYS A 106 6.75 14.22 -0.48
CA LYS A 106 7.39 14.51 0.81
C LYS A 106 8.41 13.44 1.24
N GLY A 107 8.83 12.60 0.30
CA GLY A 107 9.58 11.37 0.56
C GLY A 107 10.97 11.56 1.14
N GLY A 108 11.56 12.75 1.00
CA GLY A 108 12.85 13.09 1.61
C GLY A 108 12.85 12.98 3.14
N LEU A 109 11.69 13.05 3.79
CA LEU A 109 11.55 12.84 5.23
C LEU A 109 11.58 11.35 5.62
N TYR A 110 11.24 10.44 4.70
CA TYR A 110 11.33 9.00 4.93
C TYR A 110 12.74 8.47 4.65
N SER A 111 13.40 8.99 3.60
CA SER A 111 14.76 8.58 3.22
C SER A 111 15.48 9.66 2.40
N PRO A 112 16.79 9.88 2.62
CA PRO A 112 17.59 10.80 1.79
C PRO A 112 17.80 10.28 0.36
N THR A 113 17.57 9.00 0.10
CA THR A 113 17.68 8.36 -1.22
C THR A 113 16.36 7.75 -1.64
N GLN A 114 16.16 7.57 -2.95
CA GLN A 114 14.97 6.88 -3.46
C GLN A 114 15.07 5.38 -3.18
N ASP A 115 13.97 4.79 -2.73
CA ASP A 115 13.86 3.35 -2.48
C ASP A 115 12.43 2.84 -2.70
N PHE A 116 12.23 1.53 -2.52
CA PHE A 116 10.98 0.84 -2.76
C PHE A 116 10.56 -0.05 -1.58
N ALA A 117 9.31 0.08 -1.13
CA ALA A 117 8.74 -0.74 -0.06
C ALA A 117 7.48 -1.47 -0.52
N VAL A 118 7.46 -2.80 -0.42
CA VAL A 118 6.36 -3.67 -0.85
C VAL A 118 5.15 -3.52 0.08
N PHE A 119 3.94 -3.42 -0.48
CA PHE A 119 2.70 -3.43 0.31
C PHE A 119 1.65 -4.45 -0.16
N ASP A 120 1.81 -5.06 -1.33
CA ASP A 120 0.89 -6.10 -1.84
C ASP A 120 1.54 -6.97 -2.92
N VAL A 121 0.99 -8.16 -3.11
CA VAL A 121 1.39 -9.09 -4.19
C VAL A 121 0.18 -9.74 -4.82
N LEU A 122 0.16 -9.78 -6.15
CA LEU A 122 -0.84 -10.49 -6.94
C LEU A 122 -0.18 -11.54 -7.82
N VAL A 123 -0.58 -12.80 -7.67
CA VAL A 123 -0.08 -13.93 -8.45
C VAL A 123 -1.10 -14.34 -9.52
N ASP A 124 -0.62 -14.57 -10.74
CA ASP A 124 -1.38 -14.96 -11.93
C ASP A 124 -2.58 -14.06 -12.26
N GLY A 125 -2.53 -12.80 -11.81
CA GLY A 125 -3.64 -11.85 -11.97
C GLY A 125 -4.90 -12.25 -11.20
N ARG A 126 -4.82 -13.19 -10.25
CA ARG A 126 -5.98 -13.80 -9.57
C ARG A 126 -5.84 -13.81 -8.05
N TRP A 127 -4.67 -14.17 -7.55
CA TRP A 127 -4.47 -14.46 -6.13
C TRP A 127 -3.74 -13.32 -5.44
N TRP A 128 -4.50 -12.51 -4.70
CA TRP A 128 -3.91 -11.60 -3.74
C TRP A 128 -3.33 -12.41 -2.59
N LEU A 129 -2.10 -12.12 -2.20
CA LEU A 129 -1.49 -12.80 -1.06
C LEU A 129 -1.97 -12.16 0.26
N ASN A 130 -2.03 -12.98 1.31
CA ASN A 130 -2.11 -12.46 2.68
C ASN A 130 -0.80 -11.75 3.07
N TRP A 131 -0.78 -11.10 4.23
CA TRP A 131 0.35 -10.28 4.61
C TRP A 131 1.62 -11.09 4.85
N GLU A 132 1.50 -12.26 5.48
CA GLU A 132 2.61 -13.16 5.79
C GLU A 132 3.32 -13.62 4.50
N ASN A 133 2.55 -14.02 3.48
CA ASN A 133 3.10 -14.40 2.18
C ASN A 133 3.64 -13.20 1.39
N THR A 134 3.06 -12.01 1.57
CA THR A 134 3.60 -10.76 1.00
C THR A 134 4.98 -10.45 1.58
N VAL A 135 5.14 -10.61 2.90
CA VAL A 135 6.43 -10.42 3.59
C VAL A 135 7.45 -11.47 3.13
N ASP A 136 7.06 -12.75 3.03
CA ASP A 136 7.93 -13.82 2.54
C ASP A 136 8.46 -13.55 1.12
N VAL A 137 7.57 -13.14 0.20
CA VAL A 137 7.97 -12.73 -1.16
C VAL A 137 8.94 -11.55 -1.13
N ALA A 138 8.65 -10.50 -0.34
CA ALA A 138 9.53 -9.35 -0.23
C ALA A 138 10.92 -9.76 0.28
N GLN A 139 10.99 -10.59 1.32
CA GLN A 139 12.25 -11.12 1.87
C GLN A 139 13.04 -11.92 0.85
N LYS A 140 12.39 -12.83 0.11
CA LYS A 140 13.06 -13.64 -0.93
C LYS A 140 13.62 -12.79 -2.07
N LEU A 141 12.98 -11.67 -2.40
CA LEU A 141 13.48 -10.69 -3.38
C LEU A 141 14.57 -9.76 -2.80
N GLY A 142 14.79 -9.78 -1.48
CA GLY A 142 15.70 -8.87 -0.78
C GLY A 142 15.15 -7.45 -0.68
N LEU A 143 13.82 -7.32 -0.58
CA LEU A 143 13.11 -6.05 -0.47
C LEU A 143 12.56 -5.85 0.96
N GLN A 144 12.34 -4.60 1.33
CA GLN A 144 11.59 -4.24 2.52
C GLN A 144 10.10 -4.15 2.21
N THR A 145 9.25 -4.42 3.20
CA THR A 145 7.83 -4.09 3.12
C THR A 145 7.58 -2.70 3.71
N VAL A 146 6.40 -2.14 3.46
CA VAL A 146 5.90 -1.05 4.27
C VAL A 146 5.81 -1.49 5.75
N PRO A 147 6.06 -0.59 6.72
CA PRO A 147 6.03 -0.95 8.14
C PRO A 147 4.68 -1.53 8.56
N PHE A 148 4.71 -2.69 9.22
CA PHE A 148 3.52 -3.21 9.92
C PHE A 148 3.34 -2.42 11.22
N ILE A 149 2.12 -1.95 11.47
CA ILE A 149 1.79 -1.14 12.65
C ILE A 149 1.20 -2.03 13.73
N ILE A 150 0.03 -2.61 13.46
CA ILE A 150 -0.73 -3.38 14.44
C ILE A 150 -1.85 -4.18 13.78
N GLU A 151 -2.30 -5.25 14.45
CA GLU A 151 -3.62 -5.84 14.21
C GLU A 151 -4.61 -5.26 15.24
N ALA A 152 -5.63 -4.52 14.77
CA ALA A 152 -6.57 -3.83 15.64
C ALA A 152 -7.98 -3.71 15.04
N ALA A 153 -8.94 -3.30 15.87
CA ALA A 153 -10.26 -2.87 15.41
C ALA A 153 -10.20 -1.49 14.74
N LEU A 154 -11.19 -1.17 13.90
CA LEU A 154 -11.26 0.10 13.16
C LEU A 154 -11.30 1.33 14.08
N ASP A 155 -12.01 1.25 15.20
CA ASP A 155 -12.14 2.37 16.14
C ASP A 155 -10.80 2.72 16.79
N THR A 156 -10.07 1.70 17.27
CA THR A 156 -8.73 1.87 17.84
C THR A 156 -7.80 2.53 16.84
N MET A 157 -7.78 2.04 15.59
CA MET A 157 -6.92 2.61 14.56
C MET A 157 -7.37 4.03 14.16
N THR A 158 -8.67 4.30 14.13
CA THR A 158 -9.21 5.63 13.84
C THR A 158 -8.76 6.65 14.86
N ILE A 159 -8.79 6.32 16.16
CA ILE A 159 -8.29 7.19 17.23
C ILE A 159 -6.80 7.47 17.04
N MET A 160 -5.98 6.44 16.81
CA MET A 160 -4.54 6.60 16.59
C MET A 160 -4.23 7.50 15.39
N VAL A 161 -4.90 7.29 14.25
CA VAL A 161 -4.68 8.13 13.05
C VAL A 161 -5.17 9.56 13.28
N LYS A 162 -6.27 9.74 14.02
CA LYS A 162 -6.80 11.08 14.34
C LYS A 162 -5.81 11.89 15.19
N LEU A 163 -5.10 11.24 16.13
CA LEU A 163 -4.05 11.88 16.94
C LEU A 163 -2.77 12.14 16.13
N GLY A 164 -2.54 11.36 15.07
CA GLY A 164 -1.29 11.35 14.33
C GLY A 164 -0.21 10.55 15.06
N PHE A 165 0.78 10.07 14.31
CA PHE A 165 1.88 9.26 14.85
C PHE A 165 3.16 9.47 14.02
N PRO A 166 4.35 9.32 14.61
CA PRO A 166 5.60 9.36 13.86
C PRO A 166 5.66 8.18 12.87
N SER A 167 6.25 8.42 11.70
CA SER A 167 6.55 7.36 10.75
C SER A 167 7.59 6.40 11.35
N HIS A 168 7.51 5.13 10.97
CA HIS A 168 8.58 4.16 11.24
C HIS A 168 9.77 4.31 10.28
N LEU A 169 9.69 5.25 9.33
CA LEU A 169 10.74 5.57 8.37
C LEU A 169 11.19 7.04 8.53
N GLY A 170 12.49 7.22 8.72
CA GLY A 170 13.11 8.55 8.79
C GLY A 170 12.53 9.42 9.89
N THR A 171 12.26 10.69 9.58
CA THR A 171 11.78 11.71 10.53
C THR A 171 10.38 12.23 10.17
N ALA A 172 9.69 11.57 9.25
CA ALA A 172 8.36 11.95 8.82
C ALA A 172 7.30 11.76 9.92
N ILE A 173 6.22 12.54 9.85
CA ILE A 173 4.95 12.18 10.47
C ILE A 173 4.19 11.30 9.48
N ALA A 174 3.66 10.17 9.94
CA ALA A 174 2.99 9.22 9.07
C ALA A 174 1.77 9.84 8.37
N GLU A 175 1.62 9.59 7.07
CA GLU A 175 0.46 10.06 6.30
C GLU A 175 -0.83 9.42 6.85
N GLY A 176 -0.73 8.18 7.31
CA GLY A 176 -1.80 7.38 7.89
C GLY A 176 -1.51 5.90 7.76
N VAL A 177 -2.56 5.10 7.56
CA VAL A 177 -2.46 3.64 7.44
C VAL A 177 -3.32 3.09 6.31
N VAL A 178 -2.93 1.91 5.82
CA VAL A 178 -3.76 1.03 5.01
C VAL A 178 -4.14 -0.18 5.85
N GLY A 179 -5.43 -0.46 5.95
CA GLY A 179 -5.98 -1.61 6.66
C GLY A 179 -6.46 -2.68 5.69
N ARG A 180 -6.07 -3.93 5.93
CA ARG A 180 -6.51 -5.11 5.19
C ARG A 180 -7.01 -6.21 6.12
N THR A 181 -7.85 -7.08 5.61
CA THR A 181 -8.24 -8.32 6.28
C THR A 181 -7.06 -9.31 6.26
N SER A 182 -6.99 -10.22 7.23
CA SER A 182 -5.91 -11.22 7.31
C SER A 182 -5.87 -12.11 6.07
N GLU A 183 -7.03 -12.51 5.57
CA GLU A 183 -7.20 -13.11 4.25
C GLU A 183 -7.89 -12.12 3.31
N PRO A 184 -7.51 -12.01 2.02
CA PRO A 184 -8.17 -11.09 1.09
C PRO A 184 -9.66 -11.37 0.93
N LEU A 185 -10.50 -10.46 1.44
CA LEU A 185 -11.96 -10.54 1.29
C LEU A 185 -12.44 -9.60 0.19
N PHE A 186 -13.56 -9.95 -0.44
CA PHE A 186 -14.17 -9.18 -1.52
C PHE A 186 -15.67 -8.97 -1.26
N ASP A 187 -16.20 -7.82 -1.68
CA ASP A 187 -17.64 -7.59 -1.70
C ASP A 187 -18.34 -8.34 -2.84
N LYS A 188 -19.67 -8.30 -2.88
CA LYS A 188 -20.48 -8.93 -3.93
C LYS A 188 -20.23 -8.41 -5.35
N ARG A 189 -19.48 -7.31 -5.50
CA ARG A 189 -19.10 -6.70 -6.77
C ARG A 189 -17.64 -7.05 -7.15
N GLY A 190 -16.96 -7.85 -6.33
CA GLY A 190 -15.56 -8.22 -6.52
C GLY A 190 -14.57 -7.14 -6.10
N HIS A 191 -14.97 -6.11 -5.36
CA HIS A 191 -14.03 -5.14 -4.80
C HIS A 191 -13.41 -5.69 -3.53
N ARG A 192 -12.08 -5.58 -3.42
CA ARG A 192 -11.36 -5.98 -2.21
C ARG A 192 -11.79 -5.13 -1.02
N LEU A 193 -11.99 -5.76 0.13
CA LEU A 193 -12.21 -5.09 1.40
C LEU A 193 -10.87 -4.63 1.97
N ILE A 194 -10.54 -3.39 1.65
CA ILE A 194 -9.30 -2.72 2.03
C ILE A 194 -9.59 -1.23 2.19
N ILE A 195 -9.03 -0.64 3.24
CA ILE A 195 -9.35 0.72 3.64
C ILE A 195 -8.09 1.53 3.83
N LYS A 196 -8.24 2.85 3.75
CA LYS A 196 -7.21 3.78 4.21
C LYS A 196 -7.78 4.80 5.17
N LEU A 197 -6.94 5.20 6.11
CA LEU A 197 -7.14 6.33 7.01
C LEU A 197 -5.94 7.25 6.86
N LYS A 198 -6.16 8.57 6.85
CA LYS A 198 -5.09 9.55 6.77
C LYS A 198 -5.23 10.60 7.84
N THR A 199 -4.13 10.92 8.52
CA THR A 199 -4.08 11.90 9.61
C THR A 199 -4.67 13.24 9.19
N ARG A 200 -4.31 13.70 7.97
CA ARG A 200 -4.79 14.98 7.41
C ARG A 200 -6.31 15.05 7.26
N ASP A 201 -7.01 13.92 7.16
CA ASP A 201 -8.45 13.90 6.97
C ASP A 201 -9.19 14.32 8.26
N PHE A 202 -8.51 14.27 9.41
CA PHE A 202 -9.04 14.63 10.73
C PHE A 202 -8.57 16.02 11.21
N ALA A 203 -7.62 16.66 10.54
CA ALA A 203 -7.01 17.93 10.97
C ALA A 203 -7.95 19.16 10.91
N THR A 204 -9.21 18.99 10.52
CA THR A 204 -10.19 20.08 10.37
C THR A 204 -11.61 19.71 10.85
N LEU A 205 -11.69 18.67 11.71
CA LEU A 205 -12.87 18.43 12.55
C LEU A 205 -12.86 19.45 13.70
#